data_AF-A0AAE1UD53-F1
#
_entry.id   AF-A0AAE1UD53-F1
#
_cell.length_a   1.000
_cell.length_b   1.000
_cell.length_c   1.000
_cell.angle_alpha   90.00
_cell.angle_beta   90.00
_cell.angle_gamma   90.00
#
_symmetry.space_group_name_H-M   'P 1'
#
loop_
_entity.id
_entity.type
_entity.pdbx_description
1 polymer ?
#
loop_
_entity_poly.entity_id
_entity_poly.type
_entity_poly.pdbx_seq_one_letter_code
_entity_poly.pdbx_strand_id
1 'polypeptide(L)'
;MEADQLPSSDFIKTDQITDLWSFLQTIDWSEGWLMCLVVFHVALTAVTLLTRNHHTTQAVLFFLLLLTVRCSQSINQYAAENWKRFSRQQYFDSQGMFISVVFSMPVLFNCLMMVINWLWLSSSMMVTWKRAELEARMRLDSANQSASTTSQSNNTTSNPDHSDDTKKTK
;
A
#
# COMPACT_ATOMS: atom_id res chain seq x y z
N MET A 1 5.78 -55.08 5.28
CA MET A 1 4.38 -54.96 4.81
C MET A 1 3.66 -54.29 5.95
N GLU A 2 3.71 -52.97 5.97
CA GLU A 2 2.65 -52.06 5.45
C GLU A 2 1.79 -51.63 6.63
N ALA A 3 1.43 -50.37 6.82
CA ALA A 3 1.86 -49.09 6.27
C ALA A 3 1.24 -48.03 7.21
N ASP A 4 1.87 -46.85 7.26
CA ASP A 4 1.23 -45.59 7.66
C ASP A 4 0.72 -45.41 9.10
N GLN A 5 1.68 -45.23 10.00
CA GLN A 5 1.54 -44.21 11.05
C GLN A 5 1.64 -42.83 10.36
N LEU A 6 0.52 -42.34 9.82
CA LEU A 6 0.42 -40.96 9.35
C LEU A 6 0.50 -40.02 10.56
N PRO A 7 1.42 -39.04 10.57
CA PRO A 7 1.40 -38.00 11.58
C PRO A 7 0.10 -37.19 11.42
N SER A 8 -0.65 -37.01 12.50
CA SER A 8 -1.81 -36.12 12.55
C SER A 8 -1.36 -34.66 12.45
N SER A 9 -0.83 -34.28 11.28
CA SER A 9 -0.59 -32.90 10.88
C SER A 9 -1.93 -32.27 10.47
N ASP A 10 -2.20 -31.07 10.98
CA ASP A 10 -3.27 -30.12 10.61
C ASP A 10 -4.67 -30.21 11.27
N PHE A 11 -4.72 -30.33 12.60
CA PHE A 11 -5.88 -29.84 13.37
C PHE A 11 -5.77 -28.31 13.57
N ILE A 12 -5.85 -27.57 12.46
CA ILE A 12 -5.73 -26.10 12.43
C ILE A 12 -7.01 -25.49 13.02
N LYS A 13 -6.98 -24.98 14.26
CA LYS A 13 -7.75 -23.85 14.85
C LYS A 13 -9.21 -23.59 14.40
N THR A 14 -9.93 -24.57 13.85
CA THR A 14 -11.30 -24.39 13.35
C THR A 14 -12.28 -24.15 14.47
N ASP A 15 -11.99 -24.68 15.66
CA ASP A 15 -12.81 -24.51 16.86
C ASP A 15 -12.89 -23.03 17.25
N GLN A 16 -11.77 -22.30 17.21
CA GLN A 16 -11.76 -20.87 17.52
C GLN A 16 -12.55 -20.04 16.50
N ILE A 17 -12.48 -20.38 15.21
CA ILE A 17 -13.23 -19.66 14.17
C ILE A 17 -14.74 -19.95 14.31
N THR A 18 -15.08 -21.19 14.66
CA THR A 18 -16.47 -21.62 14.89
C THR A 18 -17.07 -20.94 16.12
N ASP A 19 -16.29 -20.80 17.20
CA ASP A 19 -16.68 -20.07 18.40
C ASP A 19 -16.91 -18.58 18.10
N LEU A 20 -16.05 -17.95 17.30
CA LEU A 20 -16.23 -16.57 16.86
C LEU A 20 -17.48 -16.40 16.00
N TRP A 21 -17.78 -17.34 15.10
CA TRP A 21 -18.98 -17.31 14.27
C TRP A 21 -20.26 -17.49 15.09
N SER A 22 -20.24 -18.45 16.02
CA SER A 22 -21.33 -18.68 16.97
C SER A 22 -21.58 -17.45 17.85
N PHE A 23 -20.50 -16.80 18.30
CA PHE A 23 -20.57 -15.53 19.01
C PHE A 23 -21.23 -14.43 18.16
N LEU A 24 -20.80 -14.25 16.89
CA LEU A 24 -21.39 -13.25 15.98
C LEU A 24 -22.87 -13.50 15.66
N GLN A 25 -23.29 -14.76 15.59
CA GLN A 25 -24.68 -15.13 15.31
C GLN A 25 -25.60 -14.87 16.52
N THR A 26 -25.04 -14.87 17.73
CA THR A 26 -25.77 -14.56 18.98
C THR A 26 -26.01 -13.05 19.16
N ILE A 27 -25.42 -12.23 18.30
CA ILE A 27 -25.55 -10.76 18.33
C ILE A 27 -26.87 -10.36 17.66
N ASP A 28 -27.66 -9.54 18.35
CA ASP A 28 -28.87 -8.96 17.78
C ASP A 28 -28.55 -7.83 16.79
N TRP A 29 -28.55 -8.16 15.49
CA TRP A 29 -28.26 -7.20 14.41
C TRP A 29 -29.35 -6.14 14.18
N SER A 30 -30.49 -6.27 14.87
CA SER A 30 -31.64 -5.36 14.76
C SER A 30 -31.48 -4.07 15.57
N GLU A 31 -30.39 -3.90 16.31
CA GLU A 31 -30.17 -2.66 17.06
C GLU A 31 -29.72 -1.52 16.13
N GLY A 32 -30.45 -0.41 16.15
CA GLY A 32 -30.27 0.67 15.17
C GLY A 32 -28.86 1.28 15.14
N TRP A 33 -28.15 1.25 16.27
CA TRP A 33 -26.76 1.72 16.34
C TRP A 33 -25.78 0.78 15.62
N LEU A 34 -26.01 -0.53 15.69
CA LEU A 34 -25.20 -1.53 15.00
C LEU A 34 -25.44 -1.44 13.50
N MET A 35 -26.70 -1.22 13.08
CA MET A 35 -27.04 -0.94 11.70
C MET A 35 -26.34 0.34 11.19
N CYS A 36 -26.32 1.43 11.98
CA CYS A 36 -25.53 2.62 11.63
C CYS A 36 -24.03 2.31 11.46
N LEU A 37 -23.45 1.48 12.33
CA LEU A 37 -22.05 1.05 12.23
C LEU A 37 -21.80 0.23 10.96
N VAL A 38 -22.69 -0.71 10.62
CA VAL A 38 -22.59 -1.51 9.38
C VAL A 38 -22.73 -0.62 8.14
N VAL A 39 -23.70 0.30 8.12
CA VAL A 39 -23.89 1.26 7.02
C VAL A 39 -22.65 2.14 6.86
N PHE A 40 -22.04 2.59 7.95
CA PHE A 40 -20.78 3.32 7.91
C PHE A 40 -19.65 2.47 7.33
N HIS A 41 -19.52 1.20 7.70
CA HIS A 41 -18.54 0.28 7.09
C HIS A 41 -18.81 0.01 5.60
N VAL A 42 -20.07 -0.10 5.18
CA VAL A 42 -20.46 -0.21 3.77
C VAL A 42 -20.09 1.07 3.02
N ALA A 43 -20.33 2.24 3.60
CA ALA A 43 -19.90 3.52 3.03
C ALA A 43 -18.38 3.60 2.91
N LEU A 44 -17.63 3.15 3.93
CA LEU A 44 -16.17 3.00 3.88
C LEU A 44 -15.73 2.18 2.68
N THR A 45 -16.33 1.00 2.54
CA THR A 45 -15.97 0.04 1.50
C THR A 45 -16.36 0.56 0.12
N ALA A 46 -17.51 1.23 0.01
CA ALA A 46 -17.94 1.88 -1.22
C ALA A 46 -16.98 3.01 -1.62
N VAL A 47 -16.56 3.84 -0.65
CA VAL A 47 -15.51 4.85 -0.89
C VAL A 47 -14.23 4.17 -1.36
N THR A 48 -13.80 3.07 -0.74
CA THR A 48 -12.64 2.28 -1.19
C THR A 48 -12.78 1.75 -2.62
N LEU A 49 -13.96 1.24 -3.01
CA LEU A 49 -14.21 0.75 -4.36
C LEU A 49 -14.19 1.87 -5.41
N LEU A 50 -14.81 3.02 -5.09
CA LEU A 50 -14.79 4.21 -5.95
C LEU A 50 -13.39 4.84 -6.06
N THR A 51 -12.51 4.58 -5.07
CA THR A 51 -11.14 5.10 -4.93
C THR A 51 -10.11 4.42 -5.83
N ARG A 52 -10.47 3.38 -6.60
CA ARG A 52 -9.51 2.60 -7.39
C ARG A 52 -8.65 3.40 -8.38
N ASN A 53 -9.07 4.61 -8.78
CA ASN A 53 -8.43 5.34 -9.90
C ASN A 53 -7.63 6.60 -9.53
N HIS A 54 -7.65 7.10 -8.28
CA HIS A 54 -7.06 8.42 -7.98
C HIS A 54 -6.21 8.43 -6.69
N HIS A 55 -4.95 8.86 -6.80
CA HIS A 55 -3.99 8.99 -5.68
C HIS A 55 -4.46 9.92 -4.54
N THR A 56 -5.23 10.96 -4.86
CA THR A 56 -5.82 11.88 -3.85
C THR A 56 -6.79 11.14 -2.94
N THR A 57 -7.51 10.17 -3.49
CA THR A 57 -8.51 9.43 -2.74
C THR A 57 -7.87 8.39 -1.82
N GLN A 58 -6.63 7.96 -2.09
CA GLN A 58 -5.83 7.19 -1.12
C GLN A 58 -5.54 7.99 0.16
N ALA A 59 -5.28 9.29 0.06
CA ALA A 59 -5.12 10.16 1.23
C ALA A 59 -6.44 10.28 2.01
N VAL A 60 -7.57 10.44 1.32
CA VAL A 60 -8.91 10.44 1.95
C VAL A 60 -9.17 9.13 2.68
N LEU A 61 -8.83 8.00 2.06
CA LEU A 61 -8.98 6.66 2.63
C LEU A 61 -8.18 6.48 3.93
N PHE A 62 -7.00 7.10 4.01
CA PHE A 62 -6.21 7.15 5.24
C PHE A 62 -6.87 7.94 6.36
N PHE A 63 -7.33 9.17 6.09
CA PHE A 63 -8.06 9.96 7.09
C PHE A 63 -9.34 9.26 7.55
N LEU A 64 -10.02 8.57 6.65
CA LEU A 64 -11.26 7.87 6.92
C LEU A 64 -11.00 6.59 7.75
N LEU A 65 -9.88 5.88 7.53
CA LEU A 65 -9.40 4.83 8.43
C LEU A 65 -9.13 5.37 9.84
N LEU A 66 -8.42 6.50 9.95
CA LEU A 66 -8.11 7.13 11.24
C LEU A 66 -9.38 7.54 11.99
N LEU A 67 -10.34 8.15 11.29
CA LEU A 67 -11.63 8.52 11.86
C LEU A 67 -12.39 7.29 12.37
N THR A 68 -12.41 6.22 11.57
CA THR A 68 -13.05 4.96 11.92
C THR A 68 -12.44 4.41 13.22
N VAL A 69 -11.12 4.28 13.29
CA VAL A 69 -10.41 3.76 14.48
C VAL A 69 -10.65 4.65 15.69
N ARG A 70 -10.72 5.97 15.50
CA ARG A 70 -10.98 6.89 16.60
C ARG A 70 -12.42 6.82 17.10
N CYS A 71 -13.37 6.59 16.21
CA CYS A 71 -14.78 6.41 16.53
C CYS A 71 -15.05 5.08 17.23
N SER A 72 -14.30 4.00 16.94
CA SER A 72 -14.55 2.68 17.58
C SER A 72 -14.44 2.74 19.10
N GLN A 73 -13.43 3.43 19.62
CA GLN A 73 -13.24 3.60 21.06
C GLN A 73 -14.36 4.46 21.68
N SER A 74 -14.78 5.53 21.00
CA SER A 74 -15.89 6.38 21.46
C SER A 74 -17.23 5.65 21.43
N ILE A 75 -17.48 4.79 20.44
CA ILE A 75 -18.69 3.95 20.36
C ILE A 75 -18.68 2.90 21.48
N ASN A 76 -17.55 2.23 21.69
CA ASN A 76 -17.40 1.24 22.76
C ASN A 76 -17.64 1.86 24.15
N GLN A 77 -17.08 3.04 24.41
CA GLN A 77 -17.24 3.73 25.68
C GLN A 77 -18.66 4.29 25.87
N TYR A 78 -19.26 4.90 24.84
CA TYR A 78 -20.62 5.41 24.92
C TYR A 78 -21.64 4.31 25.16
N ALA A 79 -21.44 3.14 24.56
CA ALA A 79 -22.28 1.99 24.77
C ALA A 79 -22.03 1.30 26.12
N ALA A 80 -20.80 1.30 26.63
CA ALA A 80 -20.48 0.84 27.98
C ALA A 80 -21.04 1.77 29.07
N GLU A 81 -21.23 3.06 28.81
CA GLU A 81 -21.86 4.00 29.75
C GLU A 81 -23.40 3.95 29.68
N ASN A 82 -23.96 3.70 28.49
CA ASN A 82 -25.42 3.66 28.27
C ASN A 82 -26.00 2.25 28.12
N TRP A 83 -25.25 1.21 28.50
CA TRP A 83 -25.59 -0.20 28.27
C TRP A 83 -27.04 -0.57 28.62
N LYS A 84 -27.58 -0.05 29.74
CA LYS A 84 -28.97 -0.28 30.17
C LYS A 84 -30.04 0.19 29.18
N ARG A 85 -29.73 1.17 28.35
CA ARG A 85 -30.66 1.78 27.38
C ARG A 85 -30.37 1.32 25.95
N PHE A 86 -29.22 0.69 25.75
CA PHE A 86 -28.67 0.43 24.42
C PHE A 86 -28.71 -1.04 24.03
N SER A 87 -28.53 -1.97 24.96
CA SER A 87 -28.56 -3.40 24.66
C SER A 87 -29.04 -4.23 25.84
N ARG A 88 -29.84 -5.28 25.57
CA ARG A 88 -30.36 -6.20 26.60
C ARG A 88 -29.27 -7.10 27.20
N GLN A 89 -28.11 -7.17 26.54
CA GLN A 89 -26.91 -7.90 26.96
C GLN A 89 -25.67 -6.99 26.87
N GLN A 90 -24.68 -7.23 27.73
CA GLN A 90 -23.44 -6.44 27.80
C GLN A 90 -22.45 -6.91 26.72
N TYR A 91 -22.75 -6.63 25.45
CA TYR A 91 -21.88 -6.95 24.31
C TYR A 91 -20.56 -6.15 24.32
N PHE A 92 -20.58 -4.99 24.96
CA PHE A 92 -19.44 -4.11 25.17
C PHE A 92 -18.74 -4.48 26.48
N ASP A 93 -17.89 -5.50 26.42
CA ASP A 93 -17.00 -5.83 27.53
C ASP A 93 -15.73 -4.97 27.47
N SER A 94 -15.10 -4.70 28.62
CA SER A 94 -13.86 -3.94 28.72
C SER A 94 -12.69 -4.59 27.98
N GLN A 95 -12.83 -5.89 27.65
CA GLN A 95 -11.91 -6.69 26.82
C GLN A 95 -11.99 -6.35 25.31
N GLY A 96 -13.05 -5.68 24.85
CA GLY A 96 -13.16 -5.18 23.48
C GLY A 96 -13.16 -6.26 22.39
N MET A 97 -13.48 -7.53 22.70
CA MET A 97 -13.39 -8.62 21.71
C MET A 97 -14.38 -8.45 20.55
N PHE A 98 -15.63 -8.07 20.85
CA PHE A 98 -16.66 -7.79 19.84
C PHE A 98 -16.24 -6.67 18.90
N ILE A 99 -15.86 -5.52 19.46
CA ILE A 99 -15.37 -4.39 18.69
C ILE A 99 -14.14 -4.83 17.92
N SER A 100 -13.15 -5.47 18.55
CA SER A 100 -11.94 -5.92 17.87
C SER A 100 -12.23 -6.83 16.68
N VAL A 101 -13.14 -7.79 16.75
CA VAL A 101 -13.42 -8.70 15.63
C VAL A 101 -14.24 -8.02 14.53
N VAL A 102 -15.38 -7.43 14.88
CA VAL A 102 -16.32 -6.83 13.91
C VAL A 102 -15.75 -5.57 13.28
N PHE A 103 -15.01 -4.79 14.06
CA PHE A 103 -14.40 -3.54 13.61
C PHE A 103 -13.09 -3.81 12.87
N SER A 104 -12.24 -4.72 13.34
CA SER A 104 -10.93 -4.93 12.70
C SER A 104 -11.03 -5.70 11.40
N MET A 105 -12.00 -6.60 11.18
CA MET A 105 -12.11 -7.33 9.91
C MET A 105 -12.21 -6.40 8.68
N PRO A 106 -13.15 -5.43 8.63
CA PRO A 106 -13.22 -4.45 7.55
C PRO A 106 -12.01 -3.51 7.51
N VAL A 107 -11.51 -3.10 8.68
CA VAL A 107 -10.38 -2.15 8.76
C VAL A 107 -9.08 -2.80 8.27
N LEU A 108 -8.82 -4.05 8.64
CA LEU A 108 -7.67 -4.84 8.21
C LEU A 108 -7.71 -5.08 6.70
N PHE A 109 -8.88 -5.41 6.16
CA PHE A 109 -9.04 -5.56 4.72
C PHE A 109 -8.75 -4.25 3.97
N ASN A 110 -9.30 -3.12 4.44
CA ASN A 110 -9.01 -1.80 3.86
C ASN A 110 -7.53 -1.41 4.04
N CYS A 111 -6.91 -1.73 5.17
CA CYS A 111 -5.50 -1.50 5.44
C CYS A 111 -4.61 -2.30 4.49
N LEU A 112 -4.92 -3.58 4.28
CA LEU A 112 -4.20 -4.44 3.34
C LEU A 112 -4.26 -3.89 1.91
N MET A 113 -5.44 -3.45 1.46
CA MET A 113 -5.59 -2.83 0.15
C MET A 113 -4.80 -1.51 0.03
N MET A 114 -4.76 -0.69 1.08
CA MET A 114 -3.93 0.52 1.10
C MET A 114 -2.44 0.18 1.00
N VAL A 115 -1.96 -0.81 1.76
CA VAL A 115 -0.56 -1.24 1.73
C VAL A 115 -0.19 -1.75 0.34
N ILE A 116 -1.05 -2.54 -0.30
CA ILE A 116 -0.85 -2.98 -1.68
C ILE A 116 -0.75 -1.77 -2.61
N ASN A 117 -1.71 -0.85 -2.61
CA ASN A 117 -1.66 0.32 -3.50
C ASN A 117 -0.42 1.21 -3.26
N TRP A 118 -0.05 1.40 -1.99
CA TRP A 118 1.16 2.15 -1.62
C TRP A 118 2.44 1.45 -2.07
N LEU A 119 2.52 0.12 -1.96
CA LEU A 119 3.66 -0.64 -2.47
C LEU A 119 3.80 -0.49 -3.97
N TRP A 120 2.69 -0.56 -4.71
CA TRP A 120 2.69 -0.39 -6.16
C TRP A 120 3.13 1.02 -6.56
N LEU A 121 2.63 2.05 -5.87
CA LEU A 121 3.04 3.44 -6.07
C LEU A 121 4.50 3.69 -5.69
N SER A 122 4.95 3.18 -4.54
CA SER A 122 6.36 3.31 -4.10
C SER A 122 7.30 2.62 -5.08
N SER A 123 6.94 1.43 -5.58
CA SER A 123 7.69 0.74 -6.62
C SER A 123 7.69 1.53 -7.93
N SER A 124 6.56 2.07 -8.39
CA SER A 124 6.50 2.86 -9.61
C SER A 124 7.31 4.15 -9.51
N MET A 125 7.21 4.85 -8.37
CA MET A 125 7.98 6.06 -8.11
C MET A 125 9.47 5.71 -8.12
N MET A 126 9.91 4.71 -7.36
CA MET A 126 11.32 4.29 -7.32
C MET A 126 11.85 3.92 -8.72
N VAL A 127 11.05 3.26 -9.54
CA VAL A 127 11.40 2.94 -10.93
C VAL A 127 11.49 4.20 -11.79
N THR A 128 10.60 5.18 -11.61
CA THR A 128 10.71 6.46 -12.33
C THR A 128 11.93 7.28 -11.93
N TRP A 129 12.28 7.34 -10.63
CA TRP A 129 13.49 8.02 -10.17
C TRP A 129 14.75 7.33 -10.69
N LYS A 130 14.78 5.99 -10.68
CA LYS A 130 15.89 5.22 -11.24
C LYS A 130 16.01 5.38 -12.76
N ARG A 131 14.90 5.45 -13.49
CA ARG A 131 14.87 5.72 -14.94
C ARG A 131 15.36 7.14 -15.25
N ALA A 132 14.87 8.14 -14.53
CA ALA A 132 15.29 9.53 -14.70
C ALA A 132 16.78 9.72 -14.39
N GLU A 133 17.29 9.03 -13.37
CA GLU A 133 18.71 9.03 -13.04
C GLU A 133 19.57 8.37 -14.14
N LEU A 134 19.10 7.25 -14.71
CA LEU A 134 19.79 6.57 -15.79
C LEU A 134 19.86 7.44 -17.06
N GLU A 135 18.75 8.11 -17.40
CA GLU A 135 18.69 9.01 -18.54
C GLU A 135 19.60 10.24 -18.36
N ALA A 136 19.66 10.81 -17.16
CA ALA A 136 20.57 11.91 -16.84
C ALA A 136 22.04 11.48 -17.00
N ARG A 137 22.40 10.26 -16.58
CA ARG A 137 23.75 9.70 -16.73
C ARG A 137 24.12 9.50 -18.21
N MET A 138 23.23 8.94 -19.03
CA MET A 138 23.47 8.76 -20.47
C MET A 138 23.69 10.09 -21.21
N ARG A 139 22.96 11.14 -20.83
CA ARG A 139 23.14 12.49 -21.42
C ARG A 139 24.50 13.10 -21.07
N LEU A 140 24.99 12.91 -19.85
CA LEU A 140 26.32 13.36 -19.42
C LEU A 140 27.42 12.63 -20.18
N ASP A 141 27.32 11.31 -20.34
CA ASP A 141 28.30 10.50 -21.09
C ASP A 141 28.37 10.89 -22.58
N SER A 142 27.22 11.16 -23.19
CA SER A 142 27.13 11.60 -24.60
C SER A 142 27.73 13.00 -24.80
N ALA A 143 27.54 13.91 -23.84
CA ALA A 143 28.15 15.23 -23.87
C ALA A 143 29.68 15.16 -23.72
N ASN A 144 30.17 14.26 -22.86
CA ASN A 144 31.60 14.08 -22.62
C ASN A 144 32.33 13.43 -23.82
N GLN A 145 31.67 12.49 -24.54
CA GLN A 145 32.18 11.95 -25.81
C GLN A 145 32.22 13.00 -26.92
N SER A 146 31.20 13.84 -27.05
CA SER A 146 31.16 14.88 -28.08
C SER A 146 32.27 15.93 -27.88
N ALA A 147 32.60 16.24 -26.62
CA ALA A 147 33.71 17.13 -26.27
C ALA A 147 35.09 16.51 -26.57
N SER A 148 35.27 15.20 -26.36
CA SER A 148 36.54 14.51 -26.63
C SER A 148 36.79 14.29 -28.13
N THR A 149 35.76 13.99 -28.93
CA THR A 149 35.87 13.93 -30.40
C THR A 149 36.21 15.30 -31.02
N THR A 150 35.63 16.38 -30.50
CA THR A 150 35.92 17.75 -30.96
C THR A 150 37.37 18.17 -30.61
N SER A 151 37.87 17.76 -29.45
CA SER A 151 39.25 18.07 -29.02
C SER A 151 40.32 17.29 -29.80
N GLN A 152 40.00 16.09 -30.28
CA GLN A 152 40.93 15.27 -31.08
C GLN A 152 41.00 15.76 -32.54
N SER A 153 39.89 16.26 -33.11
CA SER A 153 39.86 16.83 -34.46
C SER A 153 40.67 18.12 -34.60
N ASN A 154 40.77 18.94 -33.54
CA ASN A 154 41.54 20.20 -33.58
C ASN A 154 43.06 19.99 -33.45
N ASN A 155 43.53 18.83 -33.01
CA ASN A 155 44.96 18.56 -32.81
C ASN A 155 45.65 17.92 -34.03
N THR A 156 44.90 17.58 -35.08
CA THR A 156 45.43 16.98 -36.33
C THR A 156 45.67 18.02 -37.44
N THR A 157 45.18 19.26 -37.29
CA THR A 157 45.28 20.31 -38.33
C THR A 157 46.40 21.32 -38.09
N SER A 158 47.30 21.10 -37.12
CA SER A 158 48.44 21.98 -36.84
C SER A 158 49.79 21.33 -37.17
N ASN A 159 49.92 20.70 -38.35
CA ASN A 159 51.25 20.48 -38.94
C ASN A 159 51.21 20.95 -40.40
N PRO A 160 51.66 22.18 -40.71
CA PRO A 160 51.90 22.54 -42.10
C PRO A 160 53.11 21.75 -42.56
N ASP A 161 52.85 20.74 -43.40
CA ASP A 161 53.84 20.10 -44.24
C ASP A 161 54.47 21.17 -45.14
N HIS A 162 55.59 21.72 -44.69
CA HIS A 162 56.45 22.54 -45.52
C HIS A 162 57.38 21.59 -46.29
N SER A 163 56.81 20.97 -47.32
CA SER A 163 57.58 20.28 -48.34
C SER A 163 58.21 21.31 -49.29
N ASP A 164 59.52 21.38 -49.15
CA ASP A 164 60.56 22.02 -49.96
C ASP A 164 60.36 21.75 -51.47
N ASP A 165 60.13 22.80 -52.25
CA ASP A 165 60.28 22.77 -53.72
C ASP A 165 61.42 23.70 -54.15
N THR A 166 62.63 23.26 -53.81
CA THR A 166 63.84 23.61 -54.54
C THR A 166 63.94 22.77 -55.82
N LYS A 167 63.76 23.38 -57.00
CA LYS A 167 64.62 23.21 -58.21
C LYS A 167 64.05 23.79 -59.51
N LYS A 168 64.90 24.61 -60.17
CA LYS A 168 65.27 24.59 -61.61
C LYS A 168 64.11 24.59 -62.64
N THR A 169 64.06 25.40 -63.69
CA THR A 169 65.13 25.77 -64.64
C THR A 169 64.53 26.65 -65.75
N LYS A 170 65.34 27.60 -66.22
CA LYS A 170 65.39 28.20 -67.56
C LYS A 170 64.40 29.32 -67.93
#